data_AF-A0A9X2ZF96-F1
#
_entry.id   AF-A0A9X2ZF96-F1
#
_cell.length_a   1.000
_cell.length_b   1.000
_cell.length_c   1.000
_cell.angle_alpha   90.00
_cell.angle_beta   90.00
_cell.angle_gamma   90.00
#
_symmetry.space_group_name_H-M   'P 1'
#
loop_
_entity.id
_entity.type
_entity.pdbx_description
1 polymer ?
#
loop_
_entity_poly.entity_id
_entity_poly.type
_entity_poly.pdbx_seq_one_letter_code
_entity_poly.pdbx_strand_id
1 'polypeptide(L)'
;MTTITIKINERTKAGKAFIAMSESFFKDVEGIEIIETDSKKIKKTESIYSPEFIAKIKKAEANIKKGKTTRLNPDDIWGSIL
;
A
#
# COMPACT_ATOMS: atom_id res chain seq x y z
N MET A 1 12.77 -15.73 33.57
CA MET A 1 12.46 -15.10 32.28
C MET A 1 11.66 -16.09 31.46
N THR A 2 10.44 -15.74 31.06
CA THR A 2 9.56 -16.61 30.27
C THR A 2 9.36 -15.96 28.92
N THR A 3 9.70 -16.68 27.84
CA THR A 3 9.64 -16.13 26.48
C THR A 3 8.40 -16.65 25.75
N ILE A 4 7.62 -15.74 25.18
CA ILE A 4 6.46 -16.06 24.34
C ILE A 4 6.78 -15.58 22.93
N THR A 5 6.69 -16.49 21.96
CA THR A 5 6.91 -16.17 20.53
C THR A 5 5.58 -16.18 19.80
N ILE A 6 5.19 -15.04 19.22
CA ILE A 6 3.94 -14.87 18.48
C ILE A 6 4.27 -14.59 17.02
N LYS A 7 3.75 -15.40 16.10
CA LYS A 7 3.84 -15.15 14.65
C LYS A 7 2.62 -14.36 14.19
N ILE A 8 2.83 -13.14 13.72
CA ILE A 8 1.77 -12.21 13.34
C ILE A 8 1.86 -11.92 11.84
N ASN A 9 0.71 -11.91 11.16
CA ASN A 9 0.61 -11.49 9.77
C ASN A 9 0.02 -10.08 9.68
N GLU A 10 0.85 -9.09 9.35
CA GLU A 10 0.49 -7.66 9.22
C GLU A 10 -0.60 -7.38 8.17
N ARG A 11 -0.86 -8.31 7.25
CA ARG A 11 -1.89 -8.13 6.21
C ARG A 11 -3.30 -8.45 6.72
N THR A 12 -3.41 -9.16 7.84
CA THR A 12 -4.70 -9.56 8.43
C THR A 12 -5.23 -8.49 9.39
N LYS A 13 -6.56 -8.42 9.57
CA LYS A 13 -7.18 -7.49 10.54
C LYS A 13 -6.65 -7.72 11.96
N ALA A 14 -6.54 -8.97 12.38
CA ALA A 14 -6.03 -9.35 13.69
C ALA A 14 -4.56 -8.95 13.87
N GLY A 15 -3.71 -9.17 12.85
CA GLY A 15 -2.31 -8.79 12.94
C GLY A 15 -2.07 -7.29 13.01
N LYS A 16 -2.84 -6.50 12.24
CA LYS A 16 -2.80 -5.03 12.35
C LYS A 16 -3.25 -4.55 13.73
N ALA A 17 -4.33 -5.14 14.26
CA ALA A 17 -4.83 -4.79 15.58
C ALA A 17 -3.83 -5.11 16.68
N PHE A 18 -3.15 -6.27 16.61
CA PHE A 18 -2.13 -6.63 17.57
C PHE A 18 -0.92 -5.69 17.53
N ILE A 19 -0.45 -5.31 16.34
CA ILE A 19 0.68 -4.37 16.19
C ILE A 19 0.34 -3.00 16.78
N ALA A 20 -0.84 -2.46 16.46
CA ALA A 20 -1.30 -1.19 17.02
C ALA A 20 -1.44 -1.25 18.55
N MET A 21 -1.94 -2.37 19.07
CA MET A 21 -2.00 -2.62 20.52
C MET A 21 -0.59 -2.68 21.12
N SER A 22 0.34 -3.39 20.50
CA SER A 22 1.70 -3.51 21.02
C SER A 22 2.46 -2.19 21.02
N GLU A 23 2.32 -1.39 19.96
CA GLU A 23 2.90 -0.05 19.89
C GLU A 23 2.33 0.90 20.95
N SER A 24 1.09 0.70 21.38
CA SER A 24 0.42 1.58 22.35
C SER A 24 0.64 1.16 23.82
N PHE A 25 0.66 -0.14 24.09
CA PHE A 25 0.63 -0.67 25.46
C PHE A 25 1.93 -1.32 25.91
N PHE A 26 2.80 -1.73 24.97
CA PHE A 26 4.03 -2.44 25.30
C PHE A 26 5.28 -1.62 24.95
N LYS A 27 5.11 -0.48 24.29
CA LYS A 27 6.18 0.50 24.09
C LYS A 27 6.46 1.19 25.42
N ASP A 28 7.71 1.12 25.87
CA ASP A 28 8.23 1.77 27.10
C ASP A 28 7.77 1.17 28.44
N VAL A 29 7.27 -0.07 28.46
CA VAL A 29 6.92 -0.77 29.72
C VAL A 29 8.13 -1.55 30.25
N GLU A 30 8.53 -1.29 31.50
CA GLU A 30 9.54 -2.08 32.20
C GLU A 30 9.09 -3.55 32.32
N GLY A 31 9.79 -4.45 31.61
CA GLY A 31 9.58 -5.90 31.68
C GLY A 31 9.10 -6.57 30.38
N ILE A 32 8.82 -5.80 29.32
CA ILE A 32 8.43 -6.36 28.01
C ILE A 32 9.48 -6.00 26.96
N GLU A 33 10.11 -7.02 26.36
CA GLU A 33 11.03 -6.86 25.24
C GLU A 33 10.36 -7.35 23.95
N ILE A 34 10.10 -6.43 23.01
CA ILE A 34 9.58 -6.76 21.68
C ILE A 34 10.77 -6.89 20.72
N ILE A 35 11.01 -8.11 20.26
CA ILE A 35 12.06 -8.40 19.27
C ILE A 35 11.40 -8.41 17.88
N GLU A 36 11.50 -7.30 17.16
CA GLU A 36 11.15 -7.26 15.74
C GLU A 36 12.25 -7.96 14.94
N THR A 37 11.97 -9.14 14.41
CA THR A 37 12.85 -9.75 13.41
C THR A 37 12.52 -9.09 12.08
N ASP A 38 13.47 -8.32 11.52
CA ASP A 38 13.37 -7.64 10.22
C ASP A 38 13.11 -8.62 9.08
N SER A 39 11.87 -9.09 8.99
CA SER A 39 11.35 -9.89 7.90
C SER A 39 11.10 -8.94 6.75
N LYS A 40 12.19 -8.48 6.10
CA LYS A 40 12.21 -7.58 4.94
C LYS A 40 10.92 -6.76 4.90
N LYS A 41 10.75 -5.79 5.83
CA LYS A 41 9.70 -4.77 5.68
C LYS A 41 9.81 -4.37 4.22
N ILE A 42 8.79 -4.68 3.42
CA ILE A 42 8.73 -4.24 2.04
C ILE A 42 8.57 -2.74 2.22
N LYS A 43 9.71 -2.04 2.36
CA LYS A 43 9.79 -0.58 2.36
C LYS A 43 8.86 -0.20 1.23
N LYS A 44 7.81 0.58 1.52
CA LYS A 44 6.89 1.13 0.52
C LYS A 44 7.75 1.43 -0.69
N THR A 45 7.68 0.56 -1.69
CA THR A 45 8.72 0.52 -2.71
C THR A 45 8.69 1.91 -3.30
N GLU A 46 9.82 2.61 -3.28
CA GLU A 46 9.96 3.80 -4.12
C GLU A 46 9.35 3.42 -5.45
N SER A 47 8.33 4.19 -5.87
CA SER A 47 7.50 3.79 -7.00
C SER A 47 8.42 3.40 -8.14
N ILE A 48 8.30 2.16 -8.63
CA ILE A 48 9.09 1.64 -9.75
C ILE A 48 8.90 2.56 -10.98
N TYR A 49 7.80 3.30 -11.01
CA TYR A 49 7.47 4.26 -12.04
C TYR A 49 8.06 5.64 -11.77
N SER A 50 8.55 6.27 -12.84
CA SER A 50 9.03 7.64 -12.82
C SER A 50 7.94 8.62 -12.32
N PRO A 51 8.33 9.73 -11.69
CA PRO A 51 7.38 10.77 -11.26
C PRO A 51 6.47 11.25 -12.39
N GLU A 52 7.01 11.35 -13.61
CA GLU A 52 6.28 11.74 -14.82
C GLU A 52 5.16 10.75 -15.17
N PHE A 53 5.45 9.44 -15.06
CA PHE A 53 4.44 8.41 -15.29
C PHE A 53 3.29 8.54 -14.28
N ILE A 54 3.61 8.70 -13.00
CA ILE A 54 2.60 8.87 -11.95
C ILE A 54 1.74 10.11 -12.22
N ALA A 55 2.36 11.23 -12.61
CA ALA A 55 1.65 12.46 -12.95
C ALA A 55 0.71 12.26 -14.16
N LYS A 56 1.16 11.55 -15.19
CA LYS A 56 0.35 11.20 -16.37
C LYS A 56 -0.87 10.37 -15.99
N ILE A 57 -0.71 9.36 -15.15
CA ILE A 57 -1.82 8.50 -14.67
C ILE A 57 -2.82 9.30 -13.84
N LYS A 58 -2.36 10.13 -12.88
CA LYS A 58 -3.25 10.98 -12.09
C LYS A 58 -4.05 11.97 -12.95
N LYS A 59 -3.42 12.54 -13.98
CA LYS A 59 -4.08 13.42 -14.95
C LYS A 59 -5.16 12.66 -15.74
N ALA A 60 -4.86 11.44 -16.18
CA ALA A 60 -5.82 10.59 -16.88
C ALA A 60 -7.02 10.25 -15.98
N GLU A 61 -6.78 9.87 -14.72
CA GLU A 61 -7.85 9.60 -13.74
C GLU A 61 -8.77 10.81 -13.53
N ALA A 62 -8.20 12.01 -13.40
CA ALA A 62 -8.97 13.24 -13.26
C ALA A 62 -9.80 13.56 -14.52
N ASN A 63 -9.27 13.28 -15.72
CA ASN A 63 -10.00 13.45 -16.97
C ASN A 63 -11.18 12.47 -17.08
N ILE A 64 -10.99 11.20 -16.68
CA ILE A 64 -12.06 10.19 -16.66
C ILE A 64 -13.18 10.62 -15.72
N LYS A 65 -12.86 11.05 -14.50
CA LYS A 65 -13.84 11.57 -13.54
C LYS A 65 -14.63 12.78 -14.06
N LYS A 66 -14.02 13.58 -14.93
CA LYS A 66 -14.64 14.76 -15.57
C LYS A 66 -15.34 14.43 -16.91
N GLY A 67 -15.38 13.16 -17.32
CA GLY A 67 -15.97 12.75 -18.60
C GLY A 67 -15.16 13.20 -19.84
N LYS A 68 -13.91 13.66 -19.66
CA LYS A 68 -13.00 14.04 -20.75
C LYS A 68 -12.33 12.80 -21.35
N THR A 69 -13.13 11.92 -21.92
CA THR A 69 -12.71 10.63 -22.48
C THR A 69 -13.17 10.49 -23.91
N THR A 70 -12.34 9.91 -24.76
CA THR A 70 -12.73 9.54 -26.13
C THR A 70 -13.42 8.19 -26.10
N ARG A 71 -14.65 8.12 -26.62
CA ARG A 71 -15.33 6.84 -26.81
C ARG A 71 -14.78 6.19 -28.08
N LEU A 72 -14.20 5.01 -27.95
CA LEU A 72 -13.64 4.27 -29.07
C LEU A 72 -14.69 3.31 -29.64
N ASN A 73 -14.82 3.28 -30.96
CA ASN A 73 -15.50 2.22 -31.67
C ASN A 73 -14.56 1.01 -31.79
N PRO A 74 -14.94 -0.18 -31.28
CA PRO A 74 -14.12 -1.38 -31.41
C PRO A 74 -13.86 -1.80 -32.86
N ASP A 75 -14.83 -1.54 -33.75
CA ASP A 75 -14.75 -1.94 -35.16
C ASP A 75 -13.92 -0.96 -36.00
N ASP A 76 -13.69 0.26 -35.49
CA ASP A 76 -12.83 1.27 -36.11
C ASP A 76 -12.14 2.14 -35.06
N ILE A 77 -11.05 1.61 -34.53
CA ILE A 77 -10.25 2.28 -33.50
C ILE A 77 -9.61 3.55 -34.06
N TRP A 78 -9.12 3.52 -35.30
CA TRP A 78 -8.39 4.63 -35.91
C TRP A 78 -9.33 5.79 -36.25
N GLY A 79 -10.51 5.53 -36.81
CA GLY A 79 -11.53 6.55 -37.07
C GLY A 79 -12.15 7.14 -35.81
N SER A 80 -11.91 6.54 -34.65
CA SER A 80 -12.33 7.10 -33.35
C SER A 80 -11.30 8.05 -32.73
N ILE A 81 -10.09 8.11 -33.29
CA ILE A 81 -8.95 8.86 -32.74
C ILE A 81 -8.48 9.98 -33.70
N LEU A 82 -8.77 9.84 -35.00
CA LEU A 82 -8.59 10.86 -36.05
C LEU A 82 -9.73 11.88 -36.06
#